data_AF-A0AAU2NY52-F1
#
_entry.id   AF-A0AAU2NY52-F1
#
_cell.length_a   1.000
_cell.length_b   1.000
_cell.length_c   1.000
_cell.angle_alpha   90.00
_cell.angle_beta   90.00
_cell.angle_gamma   90.00
#
_symmetry.space_group_name_H-M   'P 1'
#
loop_
_entity.id
_entity.type
_entity.pdbx_description
1 polymer ?
#
loop_
_entity_poly.entity_id
_entity_poly.type
_entity_poly.pdbx_seq_one_letter_code
_entity_poly.pdbx_strand_id
1 'polypeptide(L)'
;MTHLIVLPHSDPTLRHQAPGHRAVELQRAAVERLTAPAERAPVREALRSAADGGGEQLGELALFEAAERFLTQDHGPVSRLLALDLVLTLAGAHARWPVSLRLDDLELAAGTTESGADIARAAQSGLPFAPELREARRLLDEGPAVLLIDRDQQLPALFALAADSGKPLALDGGFARRHWRALEPHLPAGSHLVATGAFATVDEDGPTWLTRRARRPWADTLSGAELTALSATAPASAPAGCAVALIALVEAGDDLVRTADGVTLDTERLRAAVHALAGAGSAVLVELWLGAPGATQEQLATTAAWLAREDLPWRVVGCRPFHLDRSAVRGDTASWAGRPVRLRPARPGLDLLRAPEFDALPVERALPGFAAVLAERHPPVAGRLAGAYLAASNGGEPAAACLAPGVTVVDLDGRTLLVDLRTRRTRTLDPRLGGRLAALRCGQPLTDVLPEGRALERTRALLSSVAALRGTGPATTGTWKVNAS
;
A
#
# COMPACT_ATOMS: atom_id res chain seq x y z
N MET A 1 -18.96 29.70 0.05
CA MET A 1 -18.42 28.50 0.72
C MET A 1 -17.15 28.11 -0.02
N THR A 2 -16.03 27.87 0.66
CA THR A 2 -14.75 27.52 0.01
C THR A 2 -14.66 26.02 -0.21
N HIS A 3 -14.19 25.59 -1.39
CA HIS A 3 -13.98 24.16 -1.67
C HIS A 3 -12.57 23.70 -1.25
N LEU A 4 -12.47 22.52 -0.65
CA LEU A 4 -11.21 21.78 -0.53
C LEU A 4 -11.24 20.65 -1.57
N ILE A 5 -10.46 20.79 -2.64
CA ILE A 5 -10.43 19.82 -3.73
C ILE A 5 -9.28 18.86 -3.48
N VAL A 6 -9.60 17.58 -3.29
CA VAL A 6 -8.60 16.52 -3.13
C VAL A 6 -8.35 15.91 -4.51
N LEU A 7 -7.17 16.19 -5.06
CA LEU A 7 -6.82 15.76 -6.42
C LEU A 7 -6.64 14.24 -6.52
N PRO A 8 -6.82 13.66 -7.73
CA PRO A 8 -6.52 12.26 -8.03
C PRO A 8 -5.19 11.77 -7.46
N HIS A 9 -5.15 10.50 -7.04
CA HIS A 9 -4.02 9.83 -6.38
C HIS A 9 -3.65 10.32 -4.95
N SER A 10 -4.55 11.01 -4.26
CA SER A 10 -4.60 10.87 -2.80
C SER A 10 -5.18 9.50 -2.41
N ASP A 11 -5.04 9.09 -1.15
CA ASP A 11 -5.56 7.82 -0.63
C ASP A 11 -7.09 7.74 -0.82
N PRO A 12 -7.61 6.87 -1.70
CA PRO A 12 -9.04 6.77 -1.97
C PRO A 12 -9.82 6.10 -0.84
N THR A 13 -9.14 5.53 0.16
CA THR A 13 -9.77 4.96 1.35
C THR A 13 -9.99 6.00 2.45
N LEU A 14 -9.52 7.23 2.24
CA LEU A 14 -9.69 8.33 3.19
C LEU A 14 -10.72 9.35 2.71
N ARG A 15 -11.48 9.86 3.68
CA ARG A 15 -12.32 11.05 3.59
C ARG A 15 -11.57 12.25 4.13
N HIS A 16 -11.55 13.35 3.39
CA HIS A 16 -10.86 14.56 3.80
C HIS A 16 -11.85 15.59 4.31
N GLN A 17 -11.44 16.31 5.35
CA GLN A 17 -12.24 17.34 5.99
C GLN A 17 -11.35 18.54 6.33
N ALA A 18 -11.87 19.76 6.21
CA ALA A 18 -11.20 20.97 6.66
C ALA A 18 -12.21 21.95 7.27
N PRO A 19 -11.91 22.60 8.41
CA PRO A 19 -12.80 23.59 9.01
C PRO A 19 -13.17 24.70 8.02
N GLY A 20 -14.47 24.98 7.87
CA GLY A 20 -14.97 26.04 6.98
C GLY A 20 -14.96 25.71 5.48
N HIS A 21 -14.60 24.48 5.09
CA HIS A 21 -14.50 24.06 3.70
C HIS A 21 -15.46 22.91 3.38
N ARG A 22 -15.91 22.85 2.12
CA ARG A 22 -16.57 21.66 1.56
C ARG A 22 -15.55 20.80 0.83
N ALA A 23 -15.31 19.59 1.30
CA ALA A 23 -14.44 18.66 0.61
C ALA A 23 -15.06 18.15 -0.70
N VAL A 24 -14.26 18.06 -1.75
CA VAL A 24 -14.59 17.45 -3.03
C VAL A 24 -13.54 16.37 -3.33
N GLU A 25 -13.97 15.11 -3.27
CA GLU A 25 -13.08 13.94 -3.25
C GLU A 25 -12.86 13.34 -4.64
N LEU A 26 -12.12 14.08 -5.49
CA LEU A 26 -11.85 13.66 -6.86
C LEU A 26 -10.96 12.43 -6.95
N GLN A 27 -10.12 12.16 -5.93
CA GLN A 27 -9.37 10.92 -5.81
C GLN A 27 -10.24 9.67 -5.78
N ARG A 28 -11.39 9.75 -5.10
CA ARG A 28 -12.33 8.62 -5.02
C ARG A 28 -13.14 8.50 -6.30
N ALA A 29 -13.65 9.62 -6.80
CA ALA A 29 -14.38 9.65 -8.06
C ALA A 29 -13.56 9.06 -9.21
N ALA A 30 -12.27 9.41 -9.29
CA ALA A 30 -11.35 8.85 -10.27
C ALA A 30 -11.23 7.32 -10.16
N VAL A 31 -10.95 6.78 -8.95
CA VAL A 31 -10.82 5.34 -8.74
C VAL A 31 -12.13 4.61 -9.03
N GLU A 32 -13.27 5.15 -8.57
CA GLU A 32 -14.59 4.58 -8.81
C GLU A 32 -14.91 4.52 -10.31
N ARG A 33 -14.62 5.58 -11.07
CA ARG A 33 -14.84 5.62 -12.51
C ARG A 33 -13.89 4.67 -13.23
N LEU A 34 -12.57 4.78 -13.01
CA LEU A 34 -11.55 3.99 -13.71
C LEU A 34 -11.66 2.47 -13.44
N THR A 35 -12.36 2.09 -12.37
CA THR A 35 -12.63 0.68 -12.03
C THR A 35 -14.09 0.27 -12.26
N ALA A 36 -14.92 1.14 -12.85
CA ALA A 36 -16.30 0.84 -13.19
C ALA A 36 -16.40 -0.27 -14.24
N PRO A 37 -17.52 -1.03 -14.30
CA PRO A 37 -17.70 -2.07 -15.31
C PRO A 37 -17.47 -1.60 -16.76
N ALA A 38 -17.87 -0.37 -17.08
CA ALA A 38 -17.72 0.22 -18.42
C ALA A 38 -16.25 0.41 -18.82
N GLU A 39 -15.38 0.81 -17.89
CA GLU A 39 -13.94 0.98 -18.14
C GLU A 39 -13.19 -0.36 -18.15
N ARG A 40 -13.69 -1.37 -17.42
CA ARG A 40 -13.10 -2.71 -17.36
C ARG A 40 -13.38 -3.56 -18.61
N ALA A 41 -14.54 -3.39 -19.23
CA ALA A 41 -14.93 -4.15 -20.42
C ALA A 41 -13.91 -4.11 -21.58
N PRO A 42 -13.40 -2.94 -22.03
CA PRO A 42 -12.40 -2.89 -23.11
C PRO A 42 -11.05 -3.50 -22.70
N VAL A 43 -10.65 -3.39 -21.42
CA VAL A 43 -9.43 -4.02 -20.91
C VAL A 43 -9.55 -5.54 -20.98
N ARG A 44 -10.70 -6.09 -20.56
CA ARG A 44 -10.99 -7.52 -20.67
C ARG A 44 -10.88 -8.02 -22.10
N GLU A 45 -11.48 -7.30 -23.04
CA GLU A 45 -11.48 -7.68 -24.46
C GLU A 45 -10.07 -7.68 -25.05
N ALA A 46 -9.26 -6.66 -24.71
CA ALA A 46 -7.87 -6.59 -25.12
C ALA A 46 -7.05 -7.77 -24.54
N LEU A 47 -7.26 -8.12 -23.27
CA LEU A 47 -6.61 -9.26 -22.63
C LEU A 47 -7.02 -10.60 -23.25
N ARG A 48 -8.31 -10.79 -23.58
CA ARG A 48 -8.79 -11.99 -24.28
C ARG A 48 -8.15 -12.13 -25.66
N SER A 49 -8.18 -11.05 -26.45
CA SER A 49 -7.54 -11.02 -27.77
C SER A 49 -6.04 -11.33 -27.70
N ALA A 50 -5.36 -10.90 -26.63
CA ALA A 50 -3.94 -11.18 -26.42
C ALA A 50 -3.68 -12.62 -25.94
N ALA A 51 -4.56 -13.19 -25.13
CA ALA A 51 -4.46 -14.55 -24.60
C ALA A 51 -4.54 -15.62 -25.69
N ASP A 52 -5.29 -15.37 -26.77
CA ASP A 52 -5.34 -16.24 -27.95
C ASP A 52 -3.96 -16.41 -28.62
N GLY A 53 -3.00 -15.51 -28.34
CA GLY A 53 -1.65 -15.51 -28.89
C GLY A 53 -0.56 -16.19 -28.04
N GLY A 54 -0.81 -16.59 -26.78
CA GLY A 54 0.25 -17.14 -25.91
C GLY A 54 -0.06 -17.30 -24.41
N GLY A 55 0.84 -17.99 -23.69
CA GLY A 55 0.62 -18.42 -22.30
C GLY A 55 0.83 -17.37 -21.20
N GLU A 56 1.61 -16.32 -21.45
CA GLU A 56 1.83 -15.23 -20.46
C GLU A 56 0.59 -14.32 -20.37
N GLN A 57 0.00 -14.04 -21.52
CA GLN A 57 -1.22 -13.25 -21.68
C GLN A 57 -2.45 -13.93 -21.03
N LEU A 58 -2.48 -15.27 -21.02
CA LEU A 58 -3.49 -16.04 -20.28
C LEU A 58 -3.39 -15.79 -18.76
N GLY A 59 -2.17 -15.58 -18.23
CA GLY A 59 -1.94 -15.27 -16.82
C GLY A 59 -2.52 -13.90 -16.43
N GLU A 60 -2.33 -12.88 -17.27
CA GLU A 60 -2.90 -11.55 -17.05
C GLU A 60 -4.43 -11.56 -17.13
N LEU A 61 -5.00 -12.29 -18.10
CA LEU A 61 -6.45 -12.47 -18.18
C LEU A 61 -7.01 -13.16 -16.93
N ALA A 62 -6.34 -14.21 -16.43
CA ALA A 62 -6.73 -14.89 -15.19
C ALA A 62 -6.68 -13.98 -13.97
N LEU A 63 -5.64 -13.16 -13.86
CA LEU A 63 -5.50 -12.13 -12.84
C LEU A 63 -6.66 -11.11 -12.93
N PHE A 64 -6.97 -10.64 -14.13
CA PHE A 64 -8.04 -9.66 -14.35
C PHE A 64 -9.41 -10.22 -13.98
N GLU A 65 -9.77 -11.42 -14.44
CA GLU A 65 -11.05 -12.08 -14.12
C GLU A 65 -11.19 -12.34 -12.60
N ALA A 66 -10.09 -12.70 -11.93
CA ALA A 66 -10.05 -12.81 -10.47
C ALA A 66 -10.32 -11.47 -9.77
N ALA A 67 -9.70 -10.37 -10.23
CA ALA A 67 -9.98 -9.04 -9.70
C ALA A 67 -11.43 -8.63 -9.93
N GLU A 68 -12.00 -8.90 -11.10
CA GLU A 68 -13.39 -8.57 -11.37
C GLU A 68 -14.36 -9.31 -10.44
N ARG A 69 -14.08 -10.58 -10.13
CA ARG A 69 -14.80 -11.33 -9.12
C ARG A 69 -14.74 -10.64 -7.76
N PHE A 70 -13.55 -10.24 -7.31
CA PHE A 70 -13.38 -9.52 -6.04
C PHE A 70 -14.01 -8.13 -5.99
N LEU A 71 -14.20 -7.47 -7.14
CA LEU A 71 -14.87 -6.17 -7.22
C LEU A 71 -16.40 -6.28 -7.23
N THR A 72 -16.94 -7.41 -7.68
CA THR A 72 -18.39 -7.64 -7.85
C THR A 72 -19.01 -8.44 -6.71
N GLN A 73 -18.23 -9.25 -6.02
CA GLN A 73 -18.65 -10.07 -4.88
C GLN A 73 -18.04 -9.52 -3.58
N ASP A 74 -18.74 -9.68 -2.46
CA ASP A 74 -18.19 -9.29 -1.16
C ASP A 74 -17.16 -10.34 -0.70
N HIS A 75 -15.88 -9.98 -0.81
CA HIS A 75 -14.73 -10.76 -0.36
C HIS A 75 -13.87 -10.00 0.65
N GLY A 76 -14.47 -9.00 1.30
CA GLY A 76 -13.81 -8.16 2.27
C GLY A 76 -12.89 -7.07 1.65
N PRO A 77 -12.56 -6.05 2.46
CA PRO A 77 -11.88 -4.85 1.99
C PRO A 77 -10.46 -5.09 1.47
N VAL A 78 -9.67 -6.01 2.04
CA VAL A 78 -8.31 -6.30 1.53
C VAL A 78 -8.35 -6.85 0.10
N SER A 79 -9.18 -7.86 -0.15
CA SER A 79 -9.33 -8.46 -1.49
C SER A 79 -9.80 -7.42 -2.51
N ARG A 80 -10.71 -6.53 -2.10
CA ARG A 80 -11.17 -5.42 -2.94
C ARG A 80 -10.03 -4.45 -3.28
N LEU A 81 -9.19 -4.06 -2.32
CA LEU A 81 -8.06 -3.15 -2.58
C LEU A 81 -7.03 -3.78 -3.52
N LEU A 82 -6.69 -5.05 -3.33
CA LEU A 82 -5.82 -5.80 -4.24
C LEU A 82 -6.39 -5.85 -5.67
N ALA A 83 -7.70 -6.04 -5.79
CA ALA A 83 -8.38 -6.05 -7.08
C ALA A 83 -8.41 -4.67 -7.75
N LEU A 84 -8.64 -3.59 -6.99
CA LEU A 84 -8.56 -2.22 -7.50
C LEU A 84 -7.14 -1.90 -8.01
N ASP A 85 -6.11 -2.24 -7.25
CA ASP A 85 -4.70 -2.06 -7.66
C ASP A 85 -4.39 -2.79 -8.98
N LEU A 86 -4.82 -4.04 -9.11
CA LEU A 86 -4.59 -4.81 -10.32
C LEU A 86 -5.34 -4.22 -11.52
N VAL A 87 -6.61 -3.85 -11.36
CA VAL A 87 -7.39 -3.25 -12.46
C VAL A 87 -6.77 -1.94 -12.93
N LEU A 88 -6.37 -1.06 -12.02
CA LEU A 88 -5.70 0.19 -12.37
C LEU A 88 -4.38 -0.06 -13.12
N THR A 89 -3.59 -1.03 -12.66
CA THR A 89 -2.32 -1.41 -13.30
C THR A 89 -2.55 -1.86 -14.74
N LEU A 90 -3.47 -2.81 -14.95
CA LEU A 90 -3.72 -3.40 -16.27
C LEU A 90 -4.40 -2.38 -17.20
N ALA A 91 -5.36 -1.61 -16.70
CA ALA A 91 -6.04 -0.58 -17.49
C ALA A 91 -5.05 0.45 -18.06
N GLY A 92 -4.08 0.90 -17.25
CA GLY A 92 -3.09 1.87 -17.70
C GLY A 92 -2.16 1.35 -18.79
N ALA A 93 -1.71 0.09 -18.66
CA ALA A 93 -0.88 -0.55 -19.68
C ALA A 93 -1.61 -0.65 -21.04
N HIS A 94 -2.89 -1.04 -21.03
CA HIS A 94 -3.68 -1.20 -22.26
C HIS A 94 -4.11 0.14 -22.88
N ALA A 95 -4.48 1.11 -22.06
CA ALA A 95 -4.91 2.43 -22.52
C ALA A 95 -3.74 3.33 -22.92
N ARG A 96 -2.48 2.89 -22.71
CA ARG A 96 -1.25 3.61 -23.03
C ARG A 96 -1.24 5.03 -22.44
N TRP A 97 -1.69 5.14 -21.20
CA TRP A 97 -1.66 6.43 -20.51
C TRP A 97 -0.22 6.92 -20.37
N PRO A 98 -0.01 8.25 -20.27
CA PRO A 98 1.32 8.81 -20.00
C PRO A 98 1.81 8.49 -18.58
N VAL A 99 1.04 7.71 -17.81
CA VAL A 99 1.28 7.34 -16.43
C VAL A 99 0.93 5.85 -16.23
N SER A 100 1.72 5.15 -15.43
CA SER A 100 1.40 3.83 -14.89
C SER A 100 0.71 4.03 -13.54
N LEU A 101 -0.49 3.47 -13.40
CA LEU A 101 -1.31 3.65 -12.20
C LEU A 101 -1.29 2.41 -11.33
N ARG A 102 -0.98 2.62 -10.05
CA ARG A 102 -1.25 1.68 -8.97
C ARG A 102 -2.21 2.35 -7.99
N LEU A 103 -2.77 1.57 -7.06
CA LEU A 103 -3.72 2.15 -6.10
C LEU A 103 -3.03 3.16 -5.16
N ASP A 104 -1.76 2.93 -4.87
CA ASP A 104 -0.95 3.71 -3.94
C ASP A 104 0.20 4.49 -4.58
N ASP A 105 0.44 4.28 -5.88
CA ASP A 105 1.54 4.90 -6.60
C ASP A 105 1.12 5.34 -8.02
N LEU A 106 1.90 6.26 -8.56
CA LEU A 106 1.80 6.74 -9.92
C LEU A 106 3.22 6.96 -10.42
N GLU A 107 3.56 6.28 -11.51
CA GLU A 107 4.82 6.48 -12.22
C GLU A 107 4.56 7.10 -13.59
N LEU A 108 5.48 7.91 -14.09
CA LEU A 108 5.37 8.44 -15.46
C LEU A 108 5.79 7.34 -16.44
N ALA A 109 5.07 7.20 -17.56
CA ALA A 109 5.46 6.27 -18.62
C ALA A 109 6.81 6.65 -19.25
N ALA A 110 7.16 7.95 -19.22
CA ALA A 110 8.46 8.46 -19.58
C ALA A 110 8.90 9.56 -18.59
N GLY A 111 10.10 9.41 -18.04
CA GLY A 111 10.65 10.35 -17.05
C GLY A 111 10.38 9.90 -15.61
N THR A 112 10.32 10.86 -14.69
CA THR A 112 10.09 10.61 -13.24
C THR A 112 9.21 11.67 -12.59
N THR A 113 8.46 11.30 -11.55
CA THR A 113 7.70 12.25 -10.71
C THR A 113 8.61 13.14 -9.85
N GLU A 114 9.92 12.89 -9.86
CA GLU A 114 10.93 13.72 -9.20
C GLU A 114 11.44 14.88 -10.07
N SER A 115 10.92 15.03 -11.31
CA SER A 115 11.24 16.13 -12.22
C SER A 115 10.00 16.90 -12.62
N GLY A 116 9.93 18.19 -12.31
CA GLY A 116 8.83 19.06 -12.70
C GLY A 116 8.67 19.15 -14.22
N ALA A 117 9.77 19.10 -14.97
CA ALA A 117 9.75 19.12 -16.43
C ALA A 117 9.11 17.86 -17.02
N ASP A 118 9.41 16.67 -16.49
CA ASP A 118 8.80 15.42 -16.95
C ASP A 118 7.32 15.35 -16.56
N ILE A 119 6.97 15.81 -15.35
CA ILE A 119 5.56 15.91 -14.92
C ILE A 119 4.77 16.84 -15.85
N ALA A 120 5.32 18.00 -16.20
CA ALA A 120 4.67 18.94 -17.11
C ALA A 120 4.42 18.30 -18.49
N ARG A 121 5.39 17.53 -19.00
CA ARG A 121 5.24 16.79 -20.27
C ARG A 121 4.14 15.73 -20.18
N ALA A 122 4.10 14.96 -19.09
CA ALA A 122 3.06 13.96 -18.87
C ALA A 122 1.67 14.58 -18.74
N ALA A 123 1.56 15.71 -18.03
CA ALA A 123 0.31 16.44 -17.85
C ALA A 123 -0.31 16.93 -19.18
N GLN A 124 0.54 17.31 -20.15
CA GLN A 124 0.11 17.73 -21.49
C GLN A 124 -0.35 16.57 -22.38
N SER A 125 0.00 15.33 -22.04
CA SER A 125 -0.22 14.15 -22.90
C SER A 125 -1.60 13.50 -22.71
N GLY A 126 -2.47 14.08 -21.90
CA GLY A 126 -3.82 13.57 -21.61
C GLY A 126 -3.83 12.55 -20.48
N LEU A 127 -4.22 13.00 -19.28
CA LEU A 127 -4.28 12.16 -18.09
C LEU A 127 -5.58 11.34 -18.03
N PRO A 128 -5.55 10.14 -17.41
CA PRO A 128 -6.76 9.33 -17.23
C PRO A 128 -7.82 10.01 -16.37
N PHE A 129 -7.49 11.07 -15.64
CA PHE A 129 -8.39 11.82 -14.75
C PHE A 129 -9.06 13.02 -15.41
N ALA A 130 -9.04 13.14 -16.74
CA ALA A 130 -9.59 14.31 -17.44
C ALA A 130 -11.03 14.70 -16.99
N PRO A 131 -11.97 13.76 -16.76
CA PRO A 131 -13.29 14.11 -16.21
C PRO A 131 -13.20 14.80 -14.84
N GLU A 132 -12.39 14.28 -13.93
CA GLU A 132 -12.21 14.84 -12.58
C GLU A 132 -11.49 16.19 -12.62
N LEU A 133 -10.53 16.38 -13.53
CA LEU A 133 -9.85 17.67 -13.70
C LEU A 133 -10.79 18.75 -14.27
N ARG A 134 -11.73 18.38 -15.16
CA ARG A 134 -12.78 19.31 -15.61
C ARG A 134 -13.68 19.75 -14.46
N GLU A 135 -14.02 18.83 -13.56
CA GLU A 135 -14.80 19.16 -12.37
C GLU A 135 -14.01 20.06 -11.40
N ALA A 136 -12.73 19.76 -11.17
CA ALA A 136 -11.85 20.65 -10.39
C ALA A 136 -11.79 22.06 -10.98
N ARG A 137 -11.66 22.16 -12.31
CA ARG A 137 -11.66 23.45 -13.03
C ARG A 137 -12.96 24.21 -12.81
N ARG A 138 -14.11 23.55 -13.00
CA ARG A 138 -15.43 24.16 -12.79
C ARG A 138 -15.54 24.77 -11.39
N LEU A 139 -15.10 24.04 -10.37
CA LEU A 139 -15.12 24.51 -8.98
C LEU A 139 -14.16 25.68 -8.72
N LEU A 140 -12.97 25.67 -9.35
CA LEU A 140 -12.01 26.79 -9.29
C LEU A 140 -12.58 28.06 -9.96
N ASP A 141 -13.44 27.91 -10.97
CA ASP A 141 -14.06 29.03 -11.67
C ASP A 141 -15.30 29.59 -10.96
N GLU A 142 -16.03 28.75 -10.23
CA GLU A 142 -17.25 29.14 -9.50
C GLU A 142 -16.96 29.92 -8.21
N GLY A 143 -15.78 29.76 -7.60
CA GLY A 143 -15.47 30.44 -6.35
C GLY A 143 -14.12 30.07 -5.74
N PRO A 144 -13.87 30.48 -4.49
CA PRO A 144 -12.62 30.18 -3.81
C PRO A 144 -12.50 28.67 -3.57
N ALA A 145 -11.37 28.10 -3.98
CA ALA A 145 -11.05 26.70 -3.77
C ALA A 145 -9.56 26.52 -3.44
N VAL A 146 -9.26 25.48 -2.66
CA VAL A 146 -7.90 25.08 -2.27
C VAL A 146 -7.64 23.67 -2.75
N LEU A 147 -6.52 23.44 -3.42
CA LEU A 147 -6.08 22.13 -3.89
C LEU A 147 -5.24 21.45 -2.81
N LEU A 148 -5.61 20.23 -2.40
CA LEU A 148 -4.85 19.45 -1.42
C LEU A 148 -3.80 18.56 -2.12
N ILE A 149 -2.53 18.83 -1.83
CA ILE A 149 -1.34 18.16 -2.38
C ILE A 149 -0.48 17.59 -1.24
N ASP A 150 -0.79 16.37 -0.85
CA ASP A 150 -0.12 15.61 0.21
C ASP A 150 0.93 14.62 -0.32
N ARG A 151 0.91 14.32 -1.62
CA ARG A 151 1.83 13.35 -2.24
C ARG A 151 2.28 13.81 -3.63
N ASP A 152 3.42 13.30 -4.09
CA ASP A 152 3.96 13.62 -5.43
C ASP A 152 3.11 13.02 -6.56
N GLN A 153 2.40 11.91 -6.30
CA GLN A 153 1.51 11.28 -7.27
C GLN A 153 0.37 12.21 -7.73
N GLN A 154 0.08 13.28 -6.98
CA GLN A 154 -0.95 14.27 -7.34
C GLN A 154 -0.43 15.36 -8.30
N LEU A 155 0.88 15.42 -8.54
CA LEU A 155 1.49 16.49 -9.33
C LEU A 155 1.09 16.49 -10.82
N PRO A 156 0.94 15.36 -11.52
CA PRO A 156 0.44 15.39 -12.89
C PRO A 156 -0.93 16.07 -12.99
N ALA A 157 -1.85 15.76 -12.07
CA ALA A 157 -3.16 16.39 -11.99
C ALA A 157 -3.05 17.90 -11.69
N LEU A 158 -2.20 18.28 -10.73
CA LEU A 158 -1.94 19.69 -10.42
C LEU A 158 -1.39 20.45 -11.63
N PHE A 159 -0.44 19.88 -12.36
CA PHE A 159 0.24 20.54 -13.48
C PHE A 159 -0.70 20.67 -14.69
N ALA A 160 -1.57 19.69 -14.92
CA ALA A 160 -2.62 19.80 -15.93
C ALA A 160 -3.60 20.94 -15.58
N LEU A 161 -4.00 21.07 -14.31
CA LEU A 161 -4.81 22.20 -13.85
C LEU A 161 -4.05 23.53 -13.89
N ALA A 162 -2.74 23.55 -13.64
CA ALA A 162 -1.94 24.77 -13.70
C ALA A 162 -1.82 25.29 -15.14
N ALA A 163 -1.52 24.39 -16.10
CA ALA A 163 -1.34 24.73 -17.50
C ALA A 163 -2.59 25.38 -18.13
N ASP A 164 -3.77 24.90 -17.73
CA ASP A 164 -5.05 25.40 -18.23
C ASP A 164 -5.59 26.59 -17.39
N SER A 165 -4.89 27.02 -16.34
CA SER A 165 -5.35 28.08 -15.43
C SER A 165 -4.67 29.42 -15.72
N GLY A 166 -5.45 30.43 -16.08
CA GLY A 166 -4.99 31.83 -16.06
C GLY A 166 -4.99 32.47 -14.67
N LYS A 167 -5.50 31.76 -13.65
CA LYS A 167 -5.70 32.30 -12.28
C LYS A 167 -4.71 31.68 -11.28
N PRO A 168 -4.28 32.45 -10.26
CA PRO A 168 -3.55 31.92 -9.12
C PRO A 168 -4.24 30.72 -8.47
N LEU A 169 -3.47 29.73 -8.05
CA LEU A 169 -3.96 28.56 -7.32
C LEU A 169 -3.59 28.64 -5.84
N ALA A 170 -4.54 28.31 -4.97
CA ALA A 170 -4.29 28.11 -3.54
C ALA A 170 -4.05 26.63 -3.24
N LEU A 171 -2.90 26.30 -2.63
CA LEU A 171 -2.50 24.92 -2.36
C LEU A 171 -2.38 24.68 -0.84
N ASP A 172 -2.82 23.52 -0.38
CA ASP A 172 -2.53 22.98 0.95
C ASP A 172 -1.87 21.60 0.79
N GLY A 173 -1.37 21.02 1.87
CA GLY A 173 -0.85 19.67 1.95
C GLY A 173 0.63 19.60 2.31
N GLY A 174 1.03 18.46 2.88
CA GLY A 174 2.39 18.23 3.37
C GLY A 174 3.43 18.27 2.26
N PHE A 175 3.09 17.76 1.08
CA PHE A 175 3.98 17.75 -0.07
C PHE A 175 4.17 19.15 -0.65
N ALA A 176 3.07 19.88 -0.90
CA ALA A 176 3.16 21.25 -1.41
C ALA A 176 4.00 22.17 -0.50
N ARG A 177 3.81 22.09 0.83
CA ARG A 177 4.62 22.86 1.79
C ARG A 177 6.11 22.53 1.70
N ARG A 178 6.44 21.24 1.61
CA ARG A 178 7.83 20.74 1.58
C ARG A 178 8.55 21.10 0.28
N HIS A 179 7.81 21.18 -0.84
CA HIS A 179 8.36 21.34 -2.18
C HIS A 179 7.99 22.67 -2.86
N TRP A 180 7.46 23.65 -2.12
CA TRP A 180 6.94 24.89 -2.68
C TRP A 180 7.86 25.59 -3.67
N ARG A 181 9.15 25.73 -3.33
CA ARG A 181 10.15 26.40 -4.19
C ARG A 181 10.33 25.73 -5.55
N ALA A 182 10.15 24.41 -5.61
CA ALA A 182 10.22 23.66 -6.86
C ALA A 182 8.88 23.65 -7.61
N LEU A 183 7.76 23.75 -6.90
CA LEU A 183 6.42 23.76 -7.50
C LEU A 183 6.05 25.12 -8.09
N GLU A 184 6.37 26.21 -7.39
CA GLU A 184 5.97 27.59 -7.74
C GLU A 184 6.26 27.97 -9.20
N PRO A 185 7.42 27.65 -9.81
CA PRO A 185 7.70 27.95 -11.21
C PRO A 185 6.78 27.26 -12.22
N HIS A 186 6.10 26.18 -11.82
CA HIS A 186 5.17 25.43 -12.66
C HIS A 186 3.70 25.82 -12.44
N LEU A 187 3.43 26.80 -11.59
CA LEU A 187 2.09 27.26 -11.26
C LEU A 187 1.83 28.66 -11.84
N PRO A 188 0.55 29.06 -12.01
CA PRO A 188 0.22 30.43 -12.41
C PRO A 188 0.78 31.46 -11.42
N ALA A 189 1.22 32.60 -11.93
CA ALA A 189 1.77 33.68 -11.12
C ALA A 189 0.80 34.09 -9.99
N GLY A 190 1.31 34.25 -8.77
CA GLY A 190 0.52 34.58 -7.57
C GLY A 190 -0.11 33.38 -6.85
N SER A 191 0.14 32.16 -7.34
CA SER A 191 -0.21 30.95 -6.59
C SER A 191 0.48 30.95 -5.21
N HIS A 192 -0.16 30.37 -4.19
CA HIS A 192 0.35 30.44 -2.82
C HIS A 192 -0.09 29.24 -1.97
N LEU A 193 0.62 29.04 -0.86
CA LEU A 193 0.26 28.06 0.16
C LEU A 193 -0.77 28.62 1.13
N VAL A 194 -1.72 27.75 1.52
CA VAL A 194 -2.73 28.00 2.55
C VAL A 194 -2.70 26.85 3.55
N ALA A 195 -2.90 27.16 4.84
CA ALA A 195 -3.10 26.16 5.88
C ALA A 195 -4.60 26.06 6.19
N THR A 196 -5.34 25.24 5.45
CA THR A 196 -6.78 25.02 5.71
C THR A 196 -7.00 24.22 6.98
N GLY A 197 -5.95 23.54 7.42
CA GLY A 197 -6.05 22.58 8.49
C GLY A 197 -6.87 21.36 8.06
N ALA A 198 -6.67 20.89 6.83
CA ALA A 198 -7.20 19.62 6.37
C ALA A 198 -6.71 18.45 7.22
N PHE A 199 -7.54 17.42 7.32
CA PHE A 199 -7.23 16.13 7.93
C PHE A 199 -8.04 15.04 7.23
N ALA A 200 -7.61 13.79 7.42
CA ALA A 200 -8.19 12.64 6.74
C ALA A 200 -8.70 11.61 7.75
N THR A 201 -9.86 11.03 7.52
CA THR A 201 -10.49 9.96 8.32
C THR A 201 -10.83 8.78 7.41
N VAL A 202 -10.96 7.57 7.96
CA VAL A 202 -11.22 6.37 7.14
C VAL A 202 -12.70 6.27 6.74
N ASP A 203 -13.57 6.74 7.61
CA ASP A 203 -14.98 7.00 7.35
C ASP A 203 -15.41 8.25 8.12
N GLU A 204 -16.71 8.55 8.19
CA GLU A 204 -17.20 9.79 8.81
C GLU A 204 -16.89 9.87 10.33
N ASP A 205 -16.84 8.72 11.02
CA ASP A 205 -16.63 8.62 12.47
C ASP A 205 -15.33 7.89 12.85
N GLY A 206 -14.55 7.48 11.85
CA GLY A 206 -13.39 6.61 11.98
C GLY A 206 -12.12 7.35 12.42
N PRO A 207 -11.03 6.61 12.67
CA PRO A 207 -9.79 7.19 13.15
C PRO A 207 -9.22 8.21 12.16
N THR A 208 -8.71 9.31 12.70
CA THR A 208 -7.97 10.32 11.93
C THR A 208 -6.60 9.76 11.57
N TRP A 209 -6.27 9.73 10.28
CA TRP A 209 -5.11 9.04 9.73
C TRP A 209 -3.93 9.97 9.46
N LEU A 210 -2.73 9.54 9.88
CA LEU A 210 -1.38 10.01 9.53
C LEU A 210 -0.99 11.49 9.69
N THR A 211 -1.81 12.38 10.25
CA THR A 211 -1.33 13.77 10.44
C THR A 211 -1.88 14.54 11.65
N ARG A 212 -2.78 13.96 12.46
CA ARG A 212 -3.37 14.67 13.62
C ARG A 212 -3.76 13.79 14.79
N ARG A 213 -2.79 13.55 15.68
CA ARG A 213 -3.02 12.90 16.98
C ARG A 213 -3.86 13.74 17.97
N ALA A 214 -4.07 15.02 17.66
CA ALA A 214 -4.92 15.92 18.46
C ALA A 214 -6.42 15.56 18.38
N ARG A 215 -6.84 14.82 17.33
CA ARG A 215 -8.20 14.31 17.21
C ARG A 215 -8.21 12.83 17.55
N ARG A 216 -9.24 12.37 18.25
CA ARG A 216 -9.39 10.98 18.68
C ARG A 216 -10.67 10.39 18.10
N PRO A 217 -10.68 9.10 17.71
CA PRO A 217 -9.52 8.20 17.65
C PRO A 217 -8.51 8.60 16.54
N TRP A 218 -7.25 8.18 16.67
CA TRP A 218 -6.19 8.45 15.68
C TRP A 218 -5.42 7.20 15.27
N ALA A 219 -4.79 7.27 14.11
CA ALA A 219 -3.91 6.27 13.55
C ALA A 219 -2.66 6.92 12.95
N ASP A 220 -1.47 6.53 13.38
CA ASP A 220 -0.22 7.19 12.97
C ASP A 220 1.03 6.30 13.15
N THR A 221 2.15 6.73 12.57
CA THR A 221 3.47 6.11 12.82
C THR A 221 4.03 6.53 14.18
N LEU A 222 4.58 5.56 14.93
CA LEU A 222 5.33 5.80 16.16
C LEU A 222 6.83 5.90 15.87
N SER A 223 7.48 6.90 16.46
CA SER A 223 8.94 7.02 16.47
C SER A 223 9.58 6.00 17.42
N GLY A 224 10.87 5.71 17.24
CA GLY A 224 11.55 4.77 18.14
C GLY A 224 11.71 5.31 19.56
N ALA A 225 11.76 6.64 19.73
CA ALA A 225 11.73 7.29 21.04
C ALA A 225 10.40 7.03 21.77
N GLU A 226 9.28 7.06 21.04
CA GLU A 226 7.96 6.76 21.59
C GLU A 226 7.82 5.28 21.97
N LEU A 227 8.32 4.37 21.13
CA LEU A 227 8.37 2.95 21.47
C LEU A 227 9.22 2.70 22.72
N THR A 228 10.35 3.40 22.85
CA THR A 228 11.20 3.33 24.05
C THR A 228 10.44 3.82 25.28
N ALA A 229 9.76 4.96 25.18
CA ALA A 229 8.96 5.48 26.29
C ALA A 229 7.84 4.51 26.69
N LEU A 230 7.14 3.91 25.73
CA LEU A 230 6.08 2.92 25.96
C LEU A 230 6.60 1.64 26.62
N SER A 231 7.80 1.20 26.28
CA SER A 231 8.41 0.01 26.87
C SER A 231 8.75 0.16 28.36
N ALA A 232 8.91 1.41 28.83
CA ALA A 232 9.28 1.73 30.20
C ALA A 232 8.07 1.93 31.13
N THR A 233 6.85 1.92 30.59
CA THR A 233 5.64 2.32 31.31
C THR A 233 4.59 1.19 31.34
N ALA A 234 3.73 1.18 32.37
CA ALA A 234 2.65 0.19 32.48
C ALA A 234 1.62 0.33 31.33
N PRO A 235 0.87 -0.72 30.94
CA PRO A 235 -0.05 -0.70 29.79
C PRO A 235 -1.05 0.48 29.76
N ALA A 236 -1.44 1.01 30.93
CA ALA A 236 -2.31 2.19 31.06
C ALA A 236 -1.72 3.52 30.52
N SER A 237 -0.47 3.50 30.04
CA SER A 237 0.25 4.66 29.49
C SER A 237 0.25 4.74 27.95
N ALA A 238 -0.41 3.80 27.27
CA ALA A 238 -0.58 3.87 25.82
C ALA A 238 -1.21 5.22 25.42
N PRO A 239 -0.79 5.81 24.29
CA PRO A 239 -1.16 7.17 23.99
C PRO A 239 -2.67 7.24 23.70
N ALA A 240 -3.36 8.04 24.52
CA ALA A 240 -4.82 8.03 24.58
C ALA A 240 -5.46 8.30 23.20
N GLY A 241 -6.45 7.46 22.86
CA GLY A 241 -7.16 7.53 21.58
C GLY A 241 -6.42 6.92 20.40
N CYS A 242 -5.31 6.21 20.62
CA CYS A 242 -4.63 5.42 19.60
C CYS A 242 -5.49 4.23 19.17
N ALA A 243 -6.06 4.28 17.96
CA ALA A 243 -6.75 3.15 17.34
C ALA A 243 -5.75 2.25 16.60
N VAL A 244 -4.78 2.84 15.91
CA VAL A 244 -3.76 2.11 15.15
C VAL A 244 -2.39 2.72 15.34
N ALA A 245 -1.42 1.90 15.75
CA ALA A 245 -0.01 2.28 15.83
C ALA A 245 0.77 1.61 14.71
N LEU A 246 1.35 2.41 13.81
CA LEU A 246 2.24 1.91 12.76
C LEU A 246 3.70 2.00 13.24
N ILE A 247 4.40 0.87 13.22
CA ILE A 247 5.81 0.75 13.58
C ILE A 247 6.61 0.58 12.28
N ALA A 248 7.47 1.54 11.98
CA ALA A 248 8.35 1.49 10.81
C ALA A 248 9.70 0.88 11.19
N LEU A 249 9.99 -0.33 10.73
CA LEU A 249 11.23 -1.06 11.00
C LEU A 249 12.13 -1.10 9.77
N VAL A 250 13.44 -1.05 9.99
CA VAL A 250 14.46 -1.26 8.94
C VAL A 250 15.27 -2.54 9.17
N GLU A 251 15.32 -3.02 10.42
CA GLU A 251 16.07 -4.19 10.85
C GLU A 251 15.39 -4.78 12.08
N ALA A 252 15.30 -6.11 12.15
CA ALA A 252 14.84 -6.83 13.34
C ALA A 252 15.56 -8.17 13.48
N GLY A 253 15.86 -8.55 14.72
CA GLY A 253 16.52 -9.80 15.09
C GLY A 253 16.30 -10.14 16.56
N ASP A 254 16.96 -11.19 17.03
CA ASP A 254 16.76 -11.69 18.41
C ASP A 254 17.13 -10.67 19.48
N ASP A 255 18.23 -9.95 19.29
CA ASP A 255 18.78 -9.05 20.31
C ASP A 255 18.37 -7.59 20.10
N LEU A 256 18.11 -7.19 18.86
CA LEU A 256 17.86 -5.79 18.53
C LEU A 256 16.82 -5.62 17.43
N VAL A 257 16.19 -4.46 17.48
CA VAL A 257 15.38 -3.91 16.39
C VAL A 257 15.79 -2.47 16.13
N ARG A 258 15.66 -2.05 14.88
CA ARG A 258 15.95 -0.67 14.47
C ARG A 258 14.76 -0.09 13.72
N THR A 259 14.33 1.09 14.16
CA THR A 259 13.24 1.83 13.55
C THR A 259 13.74 2.70 12.39
N ALA A 260 12.82 3.16 11.55
CA ALA A 260 13.15 3.97 10.37
C ALA A 260 13.78 5.34 10.70
N ASP A 261 13.46 5.92 11.86
CA ASP A 261 14.13 7.12 12.39
C ASP A 261 15.53 6.85 12.96
N GLY A 262 16.01 5.60 12.91
CA GLY A 262 17.36 5.21 13.27
C GLY A 262 17.58 4.90 14.75
N VAL A 263 16.51 4.86 15.55
CA VAL A 263 16.59 4.43 16.95
C VAL A 263 16.76 2.92 17.00
N THR A 264 17.68 2.46 17.86
CA THR A 264 17.88 1.03 18.15
C THR A 264 17.27 0.71 19.51
N LEU A 265 16.45 -0.33 19.55
CA LEU A 265 15.87 -0.87 20.77
C LEU A 265 16.34 -2.32 20.93
N ASP A 266 16.46 -2.78 22.17
CA ASP A 266 16.49 -4.22 22.41
C ASP A 266 15.12 -4.83 22.06
N THR A 267 15.12 -6.10 21.68
CA THR A 267 13.89 -6.77 21.22
C THR A 267 12.83 -6.85 22.32
N GLU A 268 13.22 -7.02 23.58
CA GLU A 268 12.30 -7.05 24.73
C GLU A 268 11.53 -5.73 24.89
N ARG A 269 12.17 -4.58 24.67
CA ARG A 269 11.50 -3.28 24.70
C ARG A 269 10.46 -3.15 23.60
N LEU A 270 10.76 -3.66 22.40
CA LEU A 270 9.76 -3.70 21.33
C LEU A 270 8.59 -4.59 21.74
N ARG A 271 8.85 -5.81 22.23
CA ARG A 271 7.80 -6.73 22.72
C ARG A 271 6.92 -6.04 23.76
N ALA A 272 7.53 -5.40 24.76
CA ALA A 272 6.83 -4.67 25.81
C ALA A 272 5.97 -3.53 25.24
N ALA A 273 6.50 -2.71 24.33
CA ALA A 273 5.75 -1.62 23.70
C ALA A 273 4.56 -2.14 22.87
N VAL A 274 4.75 -3.22 22.10
CA VAL A 274 3.70 -3.85 21.29
C VAL A 274 2.60 -4.42 22.19
N HIS A 275 2.95 -5.11 23.27
CA HIS A 275 1.98 -5.60 24.25
C HIS A 275 1.25 -4.48 24.98
N ALA A 276 1.93 -3.37 25.32
CA ALA A 276 1.29 -2.21 25.94
C ALA A 276 0.23 -1.59 25.00
N LEU A 277 0.56 -1.43 23.71
CA LEU A 277 -0.37 -0.92 22.70
C LEU A 277 -1.57 -1.86 22.50
N ALA A 278 -1.31 -3.17 22.33
CA ALA A 278 -2.35 -4.17 22.16
C ALA A 278 -3.25 -4.28 23.40
N GLY A 279 -2.66 -4.25 24.60
CA GLY A 279 -3.39 -4.26 25.87
C GLY A 279 -4.26 -3.03 26.09
N ALA A 280 -3.94 -1.91 25.45
CA ALA A 280 -4.77 -0.71 25.41
C ALA A 280 -5.82 -0.71 24.29
N GLY A 281 -5.91 -1.79 23.51
CA GLY A 281 -6.88 -1.96 22.43
C GLY A 281 -6.45 -1.33 21.09
N SER A 282 -5.20 -0.88 20.95
CA SER A 282 -4.67 -0.40 19.67
C SER A 282 -4.32 -1.58 18.76
N ALA A 283 -4.67 -1.47 17.47
CA ALA A 283 -4.11 -2.36 16.45
C ALA A 283 -2.64 -1.97 16.19
N VAL A 284 -1.72 -2.92 16.29
CA VAL A 284 -0.29 -2.69 16.03
C VAL A 284 0.06 -3.20 14.64
N LEU A 285 0.58 -2.32 13.81
CA LEU A 285 0.97 -2.62 12.44
C LEU A 285 2.47 -2.38 12.26
N VAL A 286 3.10 -3.16 11.38
CA VAL A 286 4.53 -3.05 11.07
C VAL A 286 4.71 -2.83 9.58
N GLU A 287 5.46 -1.78 9.22
CA GLU A 287 5.91 -1.54 7.85
C GLU A 287 7.43 -1.63 7.78
N LEU A 288 7.93 -2.30 6.75
CA LEU A 288 9.36 -2.56 6.58
C LEU A 288 9.96 -1.62 5.56
N TRP A 289 10.99 -0.88 5.97
CA TRP A 289 11.65 0.11 5.14
C TRP A 289 12.98 -0.45 4.67
N LEU A 290 13.01 -0.81 3.40
CA LEU A 290 14.09 -1.57 2.80
C LEU A 290 15.15 -0.63 2.22
N GLY A 291 16.42 -0.97 2.37
CA GLY A 291 17.53 -0.17 1.82
C GLY A 291 17.97 0.99 2.71
N ALA A 292 17.76 0.91 4.02
CA ALA A 292 18.34 1.87 4.96
C ALA A 292 19.87 1.92 4.84
N PRO A 293 20.53 3.05 5.15
CA PRO A 293 21.98 3.19 5.02
C PRO A 293 22.76 2.09 5.75
N GLY A 294 23.59 1.36 4.99
CA GLY A 294 24.41 0.26 5.52
C GLY A 294 23.68 -1.09 5.67
N ALA A 295 22.40 -1.19 5.26
CA ALA A 295 21.67 -2.44 5.27
C ALA A 295 22.21 -3.45 4.25
N THR A 296 22.37 -4.71 4.66
CA THR A 296 22.83 -5.82 3.81
C THR A 296 21.69 -6.76 3.43
N GLN A 297 21.90 -7.60 2.41
CA GLN A 297 20.94 -8.66 2.04
C GLN A 297 20.74 -9.66 3.18
N GLU A 298 21.79 -9.97 3.93
CA GLU A 298 21.74 -10.86 5.09
C GLU A 298 20.85 -10.29 6.20
N GLN A 299 20.98 -8.99 6.51
CA GLN A 299 20.12 -8.33 7.50
C GLN A 299 18.64 -8.34 7.07
N LEU A 300 18.35 -8.17 5.78
CA LEU A 300 16.99 -8.28 5.27
C LEU A 300 16.44 -9.70 5.43
N ALA A 301 17.24 -10.73 5.14
CA ALA A 301 16.84 -12.13 5.32
C ALA A 301 16.60 -12.46 6.80
N THR A 302 17.48 -12.00 7.70
CA THR A 302 17.33 -12.13 9.15
C THR A 302 16.05 -11.44 9.64
N THR A 303 15.79 -10.22 9.16
CA THR A 303 14.57 -9.47 9.50
C THR A 303 13.32 -10.21 9.03
N ALA A 304 13.31 -10.73 7.81
CA ALA A 304 12.18 -11.49 7.29
C ALA A 304 11.91 -12.76 8.11
N ALA A 305 12.97 -13.53 8.39
CA ALA A 305 12.88 -14.76 9.17
C ALA A 305 12.42 -14.47 10.61
N TRP A 306 12.91 -13.40 11.22
CA TRP A 306 12.51 -12.96 12.55
C TRP A 306 11.02 -12.56 12.58
N LEU A 307 10.55 -11.76 11.63
CA LEU A 307 9.13 -11.39 11.54
C LEU A 307 8.20 -12.57 11.28
N ALA A 308 8.64 -13.54 10.47
CA ALA A 308 7.85 -14.73 10.19
C ALA A 308 7.64 -15.59 11.44
N ARG A 309 8.66 -15.71 12.31
CA ARG A 309 8.58 -16.51 13.55
C ARG A 309 7.99 -15.76 14.73
N GLU A 310 8.22 -14.46 14.83
CA GLU A 310 7.86 -13.68 16.01
C GLU A 310 6.33 -13.60 16.21
N ASP A 311 5.84 -14.04 17.37
CA ASP A 311 4.43 -14.10 17.73
C ASP A 311 4.00 -12.94 18.61
N LEU A 312 4.05 -11.73 18.04
CA LEU A 312 3.55 -10.53 18.68
C LEU A 312 2.13 -10.20 18.21
N PRO A 313 1.33 -9.50 19.03
CA PRO A 313 -0.02 -9.05 18.67
C PRO A 313 0.04 -7.87 17.68
N TRP A 314 0.64 -8.12 16.53
CA TRP A 314 0.88 -7.16 15.47
C TRP A 314 0.63 -7.77 14.09
N ARG A 315 0.65 -6.92 13.07
CA ARG A 315 0.58 -7.36 11.68
C ARG A 315 1.61 -6.65 10.84
N VAL A 316 2.42 -7.40 10.09
CA VAL A 316 3.22 -6.81 9.02
C VAL A 316 2.29 -6.46 7.85
N VAL A 317 2.28 -5.20 7.45
CA VAL A 317 1.29 -4.67 6.49
C VAL A 317 1.88 -4.39 5.12
N GLY A 318 3.20 -4.23 5.03
CA GLY A 318 3.88 -4.06 3.77
C GLY A 318 5.35 -3.69 3.92
N CYS A 319 5.96 -3.41 2.78
CA CYS A 319 7.34 -2.95 2.68
C CYS A 319 7.43 -1.78 1.71
N ARG A 320 8.41 -0.90 1.92
CA ARG A 320 8.68 0.24 1.05
C ARG A 320 10.16 0.58 0.97
N PRO A 321 10.62 1.32 -0.04
CA PRO A 321 11.96 1.89 -0.04
C PRO A 321 12.17 2.82 1.17
N PHE A 322 13.36 2.74 1.76
CA PHE A 322 13.77 3.65 2.81
C PHE A 322 14.05 5.02 2.20
N HIS A 323 13.43 6.05 2.78
CA HIS A 323 13.69 7.44 2.44
C HIS A 323 14.39 8.12 3.60
N LEU A 324 15.59 8.65 3.36
CA LEU A 324 16.29 9.46 4.34
C LEU A 324 15.54 10.76 4.57
N ASP A 325 15.25 11.10 5.83
CA ASP A 325 14.60 12.37 6.13
C ASP A 325 15.52 13.54 5.73
N ARG A 326 14.97 14.54 5.04
CA ARG A 326 15.69 15.77 4.70
C ARG A 326 16.18 16.52 5.94
N SER A 327 15.49 16.39 7.08
CA SER A 327 15.94 16.96 8.35
C SER A 327 17.28 16.37 8.84
N ALA A 328 17.63 15.17 8.35
CA ALA A 328 18.88 14.50 8.64
C ALA A 328 20.08 15.02 7.81
N VAL A 329 19.82 15.90 6.84
CA VAL A 329 20.85 16.51 5.97
C VAL A 329 21.25 17.89 6.51
N ARG A 330 22.55 18.10 6.68
CA ARG A 330 23.18 19.37 7.09
C ARG A 330 24.30 19.72 6.11
N GLY A 331 24.01 20.64 5.19
CA GLY A 331 24.90 20.93 4.07
C GLY A 331 25.10 19.69 3.20
N ASP A 332 26.36 19.32 2.95
CA ASP A 332 26.71 18.13 2.16
C ASP A 332 26.86 16.85 2.99
N THR A 333 26.53 16.92 4.29
CA THR A 333 26.62 15.79 5.21
C THR A 333 25.23 15.34 5.64
N ALA A 334 25.04 14.04 5.76
CA ALA A 334 23.86 13.48 6.41
C ALA A 334 24.27 12.43 7.43
N SER A 335 23.43 12.22 8.44
CA SER A 335 23.62 11.13 9.39
C SER A 335 22.31 10.39 9.64
N TRP A 336 22.42 9.09 9.84
CA TRP A 336 21.30 8.23 10.19
C TRP A 336 21.75 7.17 11.18
N ALA A 337 20.97 6.96 12.24
CA ALA A 337 21.31 6.06 13.34
C ALA A 337 22.73 6.30 13.92
N GLY A 338 23.12 7.57 14.05
CA GLY A 338 24.44 7.99 14.53
C GLY A 338 25.61 7.76 13.57
N ARG A 339 25.36 7.27 12.34
CA ARG A 339 26.39 7.02 11.34
C ARG A 339 26.32 8.04 10.20
N PRO A 340 27.46 8.49 9.66
CA PRO A 340 27.47 9.34 8.48
C PRO A 340 26.91 8.58 7.27
N VAL A 341 26.08 9.24 6.48
CA VAL A 341 25.50 8.73 5.24
C VAL A 341 26.12 9.49 4.09
N ARG A 342 26.71 8.76 3.14
CA ARG A 342 27.25 9.35 1.92
C ARG A 342 26.11 9.66 0.95
N LEU A 343 25.81 10.95 0.79
CA LEU A 343 24.85 11.41 -0.19
C LEU A 343 25.43 11.30 -1.60
N ARG A 344 24.57 10.98 -2.56
CA ARG A 344 24.86 11.11 -3.98
C ARG A 344 24.55 12.55 -4.41
N PRO A 345 25.31 13.12 -5.36
CA PRO A 345 24.94 14.38 -5.98
C PRO A 345 23.53 14.28 -6.56
N ALA A 346 22.71 15.31 -6.33
CA ALA A 346 21.40 15.38 -6.96
C ALA A 346 21.56 15.32 -8.47
N ARG A 347 20.80 14.43 -9.13
CA ARG A 347 20.84 14.34 -10.59
C ARG A 347 20.30 15.65 -11.19
N PRO A 348 20.98 16.23 -12.21
CA PRO A 348 20.47 17.41 -12.89
C PRO A 348 19.04 17.18 -13.39
N GLY A 349 18.15 18.14 -13.13
CA GLY A 349 16.75 18.09 -13.56
C GLY A 349 15.77 17.41 -12.60
N LEU A 350 16.23 16.87 -11.46
CA LEU A 350 15.36 16.33 -10.41
C LEU A 350 15.15 17.36 -9.28
N ASP A 351 14.20 18.27 -9.47
CA ASP A 351 13.86 19.36 -8.54
C ASP A 351 12.81 18.97 -7.48
N LEU A 352 12.17 17.81 -7.66
CA LEU A 352 11.09 17.30 -6.80
C LEU A 352 11.46 15.98 -6.09
N LEU A 353 12.75 15.71 -5.90
CA LEU A 353 13.27 14.51 -5.22
C LEU A 353 12.50 14.15 -3.93
N ARG A 354 11.96 12.94 -3.85
CA ARG A 354 11.21 12.44 -2.68
C ARG A 354 12.08 12.43 -1.43
N ALA A 355 13.35 12.06 -1.59
CA ALA A 355 14.36 11.99 -0.55
C ALA A 355 15.75 12.32 -1.11
N PRO A 356 16.72 12.69 -0.25
CA PRO A 356 18.12 12.72 -0.66
C PRO A 356 18.57 11.36 -1.17
N GLU A 357 19.31 11.32 -2.29
CA GLU A 357 19.88 10.09 -2.82
C GLU A 357 21.13 9.69 -2.02
N PHE A 358 21.31 8.39 -1.79
CA PHE A 358 22.47 7.82 -1.11
C PHE A 358 22.76 6.41 -1.64
N ASP A 359 23.91 5.84 -1.26
CA ASP A 359 24.27 4.46 -1.60
C ASP A 359 23.43 3.46 -0.79
N ALA A 360 22.31 2.99 -1.36
CA ALA A 360 21.42 1.99 -0.79
C ALA A 360 21.57 0.62 -1.45
N LEU A 361 21.13 -0.43 -0.76
CA LEU A 361 20.94 -1.75 -1.35
C LEU A 361 19.83 -1.68 -2.44
N PRO A 362 19.99 -2.30 -3.63
CA PRO A 362 18.94 -2.37 -4.63
C PRO A 362 17.77 -3.25 -4.14
N VAL A 363 16.73 -2.60 -3.64
CA VAL A 363 15.57 -3.22 -2.97
C VAL A 363 14.77 -4.12 -3.91
N GLU A 364 14.74 -3.80 -5.20
CA GLU A 364 13.95 -4.47 -6.24
C GLU A 364 14.32 -5.95 -6.37
N ARG A 365 15.59 -6.28 -6.12
CA ARG A 365 16.08 -7.67 -6.19
C ARG A 365 15.77 -8.48 -4.93
N ALA A 366 15.63 -7.83 -3.78
CA ALA A 366 15.39 -8.48 -2.50
C ALA A 366 13.89 -8.69 -2.19
N LEU A 367 13.04 -7.83 -2.75
CA LEU A 367 11.59 -7.81 -2.53
C LEU A 367 10.88 -9.16 -2.77
N PRO A 368 11.13 -9.92 -3.86
CA PRO A 368 10.38 -11.14 -4.12
C PRO A 368 10.62 -12.25 -3.07
N GLY A 369 11.86 -12.41 -2.60
CA GLY A 369 12.20 -13.36 -1.54
C GLY A 369 11.60 -12.95 -0.20
N PHE A 370 11.62 -11.65 0.09
CA PHE A 370 11.07 -11.07 1.30
C PHE A 370 9.54 -11.19 1.38
N ALA A 371 8.85 -10.85 0.29
CA ALA A 371 7.40 -10.94 0.19
C ALA A 371 6.91 -12.38 0.34
N ALA A 372 7.67 -13.36 -0.16
CA ALA A 372 7.32 -14.77 0.00
C ALA A 372 7.33 -15.21 1.48
N VAL A 373 8.38 -14.82 2.23
CA VAL A 373 8.52 -15.13 3.66
C VAL A 373 7.43 -14.46 4.49
N LEU A 374 7.05 -13.22 4.17
CA LEU A 374 6.00 -12.51 4.89
C LEU A 374 4.59 -12.98 4.53
N ALA A 375 4.34 -13.36 3.27
CA ALA A 375 3.01 -13.73 2.78
C ALA A 375 2.39 -14.94 3.51
N GLU A 376 3.20 -15.77 4.16
CA GLU A 376 2.74 -16.92 4.95
C GLU A 376 1.94 -16.50 6.20
N ARG A 377 2.32 -15.41 6.86
CA ARG A 377 1.70 -14.94 8.12
C ARG A 377 1.03 -13.58 8.00
N HIS A 378 1.49 -12.78 7.04
CA HIS A 378 1.19 -11.38 6.93
C HIS A 378 0.99 -11.02 5.45
N PRO A 379 -0.22 -11.21 4.88
CA PRO A 379 -0.46 -10.86 3.49
C PRO A 379 -0.22 -9.35 3.33
N PRO A 380 0.87 -8.95 2.65
CA PRO A 380 1.16 -7.54 2.47
C PRO A 380 0.08 -6.96 1.57
N VAL A 381 -0.36 -5.74 1.89
CA VAL A 381 -1.16 -4.97 0.95
C VAL A 381 -0.22 -3.98 0.28
N ALA A 382 -0.34 -3.83 -1.04
CA ALA A 382 0.35 -2.76 -1.71
C ALA A 382 -0.16 -1.43 -1.16
N GLY A 383 0.75 -0.70 -0.50
CA GLY A 383 0.58 0.73 -0.27
C GLY A 383 -0.02 1.21 1.04
N ARG A 384 0.21 2.51 1.26
CA ARG A 384 -0.22 3.31 2.41
C ARG A 384 -1.70 3.68 2.32
N LEU A 385 -2.55 2.66 2.23
CA LEU A 385 -4.00 2.85 2.21
C LEU A 385 -4.54 2.64 3.61
N ALA A 386 -5.15 3.67 4.18
CA ALA A 386 -5.76 3.60 5.51
C ALA A 386 -6.76 2.43 5.63
N GLY A 387 -7.53 2.18 4.56
CA GLY A 387 -8.44 1.05 4.46
C GLY A 387 -7.74 -0.30 4.52
N ALA A 388 -6.50 -0.45 4.01
CA ALA A 388 -5.74 -1.70 4.09
C ALA A 388 -5.31 -2.04 5.52
N TYR A 389 -5.02 -1.00 6.30
CA TYR A 389 -4.57 -1.09 7.69
C TYR A 389 -5.73 -1.43 8.64
N LEU A 390 -6.93 -0.92 8.38
CA LEU A 390 -8.11 -1.12 9.23
C LEU A 390 -8.98 -2.32 8.85
N ALA A 391 -8.88 -2.77 7.60
CA ALA A 391 -9.61 -3.91 7.06
C ALA A 391 -9.42 -5.24 7.81
N ALA A 392 -8.31 -5.42 8.55
CA ALA A 392 -7.92 -6.72 9.10
C ALA A 392 -7.93 -6.79 10.63
N SER A 393 -8.12 -5.67 11.34
CA SER A 393 -8.15 -5.65 12.81
C SER A 393 -9.40 -6.29 13.40
N ASN A 394 -10.42 -6.59 12.59
CA ASN A 394 -11.71 -7.10 13.06
C ASN A 394 -11.89 -8.63 12.95
N GLY A 395 -10.92 -9.35 12.39
CA GLY A 395 -11.04 -10.80 12.19
C GLY A 395 -10.03 -11.57 13.03
N GLY A 396 -10.49 -12.17 14.13
CA GLY A 396 -9.76 -13.25 14.81
C GLY A 396 -9.28 -14.28 13.78
N GLU A 397 -8.17 -14.97 14.05
CA GLU A 397 -7.71 -16.01 13.14
C GLU A 397 -8.85 -17.00 12.88
N PRO A 398 -9.17 -17.29 11.60
CA PRO A 398 -10.18 -18.28 11.30
C PRO A 398 -9.74 -19.62 11.91
N ALA A 399 -10.63 -20.23 12.70
CA ALA A 399 -10.36 -21.51 13.38
C ALA A 399 -10.13 -22.68 12.40
N ALA A 400 -10.45 -22.48 11.11
CA ALA A 400 -10.27 -23.47 10.06
C ALA A 400 -9.49 -22.86 8.88
N ALA A 401 -8.83 -23.73 8.12
CA ALA A 401 -8.10 -23.34 6.91
C ALA A 401 -9.04 -22.75 5.85
N CYS A 402 -8.83 -21.49 5.46
CA CYS A 402 -9.57 -20.78 4.43
C CYS A 402 -8.61 -20.23 3.37
N LEU A 403 -9.10 -19.92 2.16
CA LEU A 403 -8.29 -19.20 1.18
C LEU A 403 -7.86 -17.83 1.73
N ALA A 404 -6.61 -17.46 1.49
CA ALA A 404 -6.07 -16.17 1.90
C ALA A 404 -6.76 -15.00 1.15
N PRO A 405 -6.82 -13.79 1.72
CA PRO A 405 -7.37 -12.61 1.03
C PRO A 405 -6.69 -12.38 -0.33
N GLY A 406 -7.47 -12.08 -1.36
CA GLY A 406 -6.96 -11.92 -2.73
C GLY A 406 -6.61 -13.23 -3.46
N VAL A 407 -6.87 -14.41 -2.87
CA VAL A 407 -6.71 -15.71 -3.53
C VAL A 407 -8.07 -16.25 -3.97
N THR A 408 -8.17 -16.64 -5.24
CA THR A 408 -9.38 -17.27 -5.79
C THR A 408 -9.03 -18.25 -6.91
N VAL A 409 -10.04 -18.92 -7.44
CA VAL A 409 -9.91 -19.83 -8.57
C VAL A 409 -10.75 -19.32 -9.72
N VAL A 410 -10.15 -19.30 -10.91
CA VAL A 410 -10.79 -18.93 -12.18
C VAL A 410 -10.65 -20.06 -13.19
N ASP A 411 -11.67 -20.24 -14.02
CA ASP A 411 -11.64 -21.18 -15.14
C ASP A 411 -11.54 -20.37 -16.44
N LEU A 412 -10.49 -20.63 -17.23
CA LEU A 412 -10.25 -19.99 -18.52
C LEU A 412 -9.82 -21.03 -19.55
N ASP A 413 -10.55 -21.09 -20.67
CA ASP A 413 -10.27 -21.97 -21.81
C ASP A 413 -10.02 -23.44 -21.42
N GLY A 414 -10.86 -23.94 -20.51
CA GLY A 414 -10.77 -25.32 -20.00
C GLY A 414 -9.62 -25.57 -19.02
N ARG A 415 -8.92 -24.52 -18.58
CA ARG A 415 -7.88 -24.59 -17.54
C ARG A 415 -8.40 -23.96 -16.25
N THR A 416 -8.25 -24.68 -15.14
CA THR A 416 -8.51 -24.11 -13.82
C THR A 416 -7.24 -23.54 -13.21
N LEU A 417 -7.28 -22.27 -12.84
CA LEU A 417 -6.14 -21.51 -12.34
C LEU A 417 -6.41 -21.03 -10.92
N LEU A 418 -5.53 -21.36 -9.98
CA LEU A 418 -5.42 -20.65 -8.70
C LEU A 418 -4.74 -19.32 -8.96
N VAL A 419 -5.39 -18.24 -8.58
CA VAL A 419 -4.92 -16.87 -8.78
C VAL A 419 -4.69 -16.22 -7.44
N ASP A 420 -3.52 -15.62 -7.27
CA ASP A 420 -3.15 -14.85 -6.08
C ASP A 420 -2.81 -13.41 -6.46
N LEU A 421 -3.71 -12.48 -6.13
CA LEU A 421 -3.53 -11.06 -6.43
C LEU A 421 -2.39 -10.42 -5.62
N ARG A 422 -2.02 -10.98 -4.45
CA ARG A 422 -0.94 -10.45 -3.61
C ARG A 422 0.42 -10.61 -4.27
N THR A 423 0.62 -11.78 -4.89
CA THR A 423 1.87 -12.14 -5.56
C THR A 423 1.80 -11.94 -7.07
N ARG A 424 0.63 -11.61 -7.61
CA ARG A 424 0.32 -11.51 -9.04
C ARG A 424 0.73 -12.78 -9.80
N ARG A 425 0.47 -13.94 -9.20
CA ARG A 425 0.85 -15.26 -9.76
C ARG A 425 -0.39 -16.11 -10.02
N THR A 426 -0.27 -16.96 -11.01
CA THR A 426 -1.25 -17.99 -11.34
C THR A 426 -0.61 -19.37 -11.25
N ARG A 427 -1.40 -20.38 -10.91
CA ARG A 427 -0.98 -21.79 -10.88
C ARG A 427 -2.08 -22.67 -11.41
N THR A 428 -1.76 -23.58 -12.32
CA THR A 428 -2.73 -24.56 -12.81
C THR A 428 -3.09 -25.55 -11.70
N LEU A 429 -4.40 -25.78 -11.53
CA LEU A 429 -4.96 -26.79 -10.64
C LEU A 429 -5.52 -27.95 -11.45
N ASP A 430 -5.64 -29.11 -10.80
CA ASP A 430 -6.47 -30.19 -11.32
C ASP A 430 -7.93 -29.70 -11.45
N PRO A 431 -8.61 -29.90 -12.60
CA PRO A 431 -9.96 -29.36 -12.81
C PRO A 431 -11.00 -29.83 -11.78
N ARG A 432 -10.87 -31.05 -11.24
CA ARG A 432 -11.80 -31.57 -10.21
C ARG A 432 -11.62 -30.85 -8.88
N LEU A 433 -10.39 -30.50 -8.55
CA LEU A 433 -10.08 -29.68 -7.38
C LEU A 433 -10.52 -28.23 -7.62
N GLY A 434 -10.23 -27.72 -8.80
CA GLY A 434 -10.55 -26.39 -9.27
C GLY A 434 -12.02 -26.02 -9.10
N GLY A 435 -12.93 -26.83 -9.67
CA GLY A 435 -14.37 -26.57 -9.58
C GLY A 435 -14.92 -26.52 -8.15
N ARG A 436 -14.32 -27.26 -7.20
CA ARG A 436 -14.71 -27.21 -5.78
C ARG A 436 -14.19 -25.94 -5.11
N LEU A 437 -12.94 -25.59 -5.36
CA LEU A 437 -12.33 -24.38 -4.78
C LEU A 437 -12.93 -23.10 -5.37
N ALA A 438 -13.39 -23.11 -6.62
CA ALA A 438 -14.05 -21.97 -7.26
C ALA A 438 -15.37 -21.59 -6.57
N ALA A 439 -15.99 -22.50 -5.82
CA ALA A 439 -17.20 -22.22 -5.03
C ALA A 439 -16.91 -21.50 -3.70
N LEU A 440 -15.65 -21.49 -3.23
CA LEU A 440 -15.29 -20.84 -1.98
C LEU A 440 -15.36 -19.32 -2.09
N ARG A 441 -15.92 -18.70 -1.05
CA ARG A 441 -15.83 -17.28 -0.78
C ARG A 441 -14.66 -16.98 0.15
N CYS A 442 -14.27 -15.70 0.21
CA CYS A 442 -13.19 -15.27 1.10
C CYS A 442 -13.57 -15.58 2.56
N GLY A 443 -12.67 -16.21 3.31
CA GLY A 443 -12.90 -16.59 4.70
C GLY A 443 -13.76 -17.84 4.91
N GLN A 444 -14.29 -18.47 3.87
CA GLN A 444 -14.98 -19.76 4.01
C GLN A 444 -13.97 -20.91 4.23
N PRO A 445 -14.20 -21.79 5.21
CA PRO A 445 -13.39 -22.97 5.43
C PRO A 445 -13.33 -23.88 4.20
N LEU A 446 -12.17 -24.48 3.94
CA LEU A 446 -12.03 -25.51 2.90
C LEU A 446 -12.99 -26.69 3.13
N THR A 447 -13.36 -26.97 4.37
CA THR A 447 -14.28 -28.05 4.76
C THR A 447 -15.68 -27.87 4.18
N ASP A 448 -16.05 -26.66 3.78
CA ASP A 448 -17.37 -26.37 3.21
C ASP A 448 -17.52 -26.91 1.78
N VAL A 449 -16.39 -27.14 1.09
CA VAL A 449 -16.35 -27.63 -0.31
C VAL A 449 -15.57 -28.94 -0.47
N LEU A 450 -14.78 -29.32 0.54
CA LEU A 450 -14.01 -30.55 0.56
C LEU A 450 -14.29 -31.31 1.86
N PRO A 451 -14.87 -32.53 1.77
CA PRO A 451 -15.12 -33.33 2.96
C PRO A 451 -13.80 -33.72 3.64
N GLU A 452 -13.88 -33.99 4.95
CA GLU A 452 -12.72 -34.45 5.71
C GLU A 452 -12.11 -35.73 5.12
N GLY A 453 -10.78 -35.83 5.21
CA GLY A 453 -10.00 -36.96 4.73
C GLY A 453 -8.88 -36.56 3.76
N ARG A 454 -8.32 -37.54 3.05
CA ARG A 454 -7.09 -37.40 2.25
C ARG A 454 -7.16 -36.29 1.18
N ALA A 455 -8.33 -36.03 0.61
CA ALA A 455 -8.50 -34.99 -0.40
C ALA A 455 -8.32 -33.59 0.21
N LEU A 456 -8.91 -33.34 1.38
CA LEU A 456 -8.74 -32.09 2.12
C LEU A 456 -7.30 -31.92 2.61
N GLU A 457 -6.67 -32.98 3.14
CA GLU A 457 -5.28 -32.94 3.60
C GLU A 457 -4.30 -32.60 2.46
N ARG A 458 -4.43 -33.27 1.31
CA ARG A 458 -3.59 -32.98 0.13
C ARG A 458 -3.82 -31.57 -0.39
N THR A 459 -5.06 -31.11 -0.42
CA THR A 459 -5.40 -29.75 -0.84
C THR A 459 -4.81 -28.72 0.12
N ARG A 460 -4.91 -28.96 1.44
CA ARG A 460 -4.27 -28.11 2.45
C ARG A 460 -2.76 -28.06 2.23
N ALA A 461 -2.09 -29.19 2.12
CA ALA A 461 -0.65 -29.25 1.87
C ALA A 461 -0.25 -28.49 0.59
N LEU A 462 -0.99 -28.70 -0.51
CA LEU A 462 -0.76 -27.99 -1.78
C LEU A 462 -0.90 -26.47 -1.62
N LEU A 463 -2.03 -26.01 -1.09
CA LEU A 463 -2.31 -24.58 -0.96
C LEU A 463 -1.41 -23.91 0.08
N SER A 464 -1.07 -24.60 1.18
CA SER A 464 -0.07 -24.13 2.15
C SER A 464 1.32 -23.98 1.53
N SER A 465 1.76 -24.93 0.68
CA SER A 465 3.07 -24.85 0.01
C SER A 465 3.25 -23.65 -0.92
N VAL A 466 2.14 -22.96 -1.24
CA VAL A 466 2.12 -21.77 -2.09
C VAL A 466 1.55 -20.55 -1.35
N ALA A 467 1.48 -20.62 -0.02
CA ALA A 467 0.97 -19.56 0.86
C ALA A 467 -0.47 -19.08 0.51
N ALA A 468 -1.31 -19.96 -0.03
CA ALA A 468 -2.68 -19.64 -0.46
C ALA A 468 -3.75 -19.82 0.65
N LEU A 469 -3.36 -20.24 1.86
CA LEU A 469 -4.27 -20.45 2.99
C LEU A 469 -3.98 -19.52 4.17
N ARG A 470 -5.02 -19.25 4.97
CA ARG A 470 -4.97 -18.67 6.32
C ARG A 470 -5.65 -19.64 7.30
N GLY A 471 -5.31 -19.58 8.59
CA GLY A 471 -5.99 -20.36 9.65
C GLY A 471 -5.48 -21.80 9.76
N THR A 472 -4.27 -22.06 9.29
CA THR A 472 -3.57 -23.32 9.60
C THR A 472 -2.98 -23.16 10.99
N GLY A 473 -3.74 -23.50 12.04
CA GLY A 473 -3.14 -23.80 13.34
C GLY A 473 -1.96 -24.76 13.15
N PRO A 474 -0.96 -24.80 14.07
CA PRO A 474 0.25 -25.57 13.88
C PRO A 474 -0.12 -26.97 13.43
N ALA A 475 0.34 -27.36 12.24
CA ALA A 475 0.18 -28.71 11.75
C ALA A 475 0.73 -29.60 12.86
N THR A 476 -0.14 -30.37 13.52
CA THR A 476 0.31 -31.45 14.38
C THR A 476 1.27 -32.26 13.52
N THR A 477 2.54 -32.24 13.90
CA THR A 477 3.61 -32.95 13.21
C THR A 477 3.28 -34.43 13.31
N GLY A 478 2.51 -34.92 12.33
CA GLY A 478 2.29 -36.34 12.11
C GLY A 478 3.66 -36.95 11.88
N THR A 479 4.10 -37.72 12.86
CA THR A 479 5.35 -38.47 12.83
C THR A 479 5.27 -39.43 11.65
N TRP A 480 5.95 -39.10 10.55
CA TRP A 480 6.20 -40.05 9.48
C TRP A 480 7.15 -41.11 10.04
N LYS A 481 6.60 -42.27 10.40
CA LYS A 481 7.41 -43.46 10.68
C LYS A 481 8.10 -43.89 9.38
N VAL A 482 9.38 -43.61 9.27
CA VAL A 482 10.26 -44.27 8.31
C VAL A 482 10.59 -45.64 8.91
N ASN A 483 10.02 -46.71 8.34
CA ASN A 483 10.48 -48.06 8.62
C ASN A 483 11.82 -48.25 7.92
N ALA A 484 12.90 -48.30 8.70
CA ALA A 484 14.19 -48.79 8.21
C ALA A 484 14.11 -50.31 8.07
N SER A 485 14.59 -50.81 6.93
CA SER A 485 14.86 -52.23 6.67
C SER A 485 16.24 -52.59 7.18
#